data_AF-A0A8T4UZJ1-F1
#
_entry.id   AF-A0A8T4UZJ1-F1
#
_cell.length_a   1.000
_cell.length_b   1.000
_cell.length_c   1.000
_cell.angle_alpha   90.00
_cell.angle_beta   90.00
_cell.angle_gamma   90.00
#
_symmetry.space_group_name_H-M   'P 1'
#
loop_
_entity.id
_entity.type
_entity.pdbx_description
1 polymer ?
#
loop_
_entity_poly.entity_id
_entity_poly.type
_entity_poly.pdbx_seq_one_letter_code
_entity_poly.pdbx_strand_id
1 'polypeptide(L)'
;MKKRRKDVHIGKNPARYERHPIFRQHLTRGQKAADKISTFGGSWTFLAVFFIFLAFWIGINSWYLLSDYFDPYPFILLNLILSCLAAVQAPVILMSQNRQAERDRIDAKYDHQINRKAEREIQYLHKRFDDLEKTLRKK
;
A
#
# COMPACT_ATOMS: atom_id res chain seq x y z
N MET A 1 -38.45 -10.23 -21.60
CA MET A 1 -38.53 -9.76 -20.19
C MET A 1 -37.12 -9.57 -19.62
N LYS A 2 -36.56 -8.36 -19.65
CA LYS A 2 -35.24 -8.03 -19.05
C LYS A 2 -35.48 -7.33 -17.69
N LYS A 3 -35.24 -8.03 -16.58
CA LYS A 3 -35.29 -7.45 -15.23
C LYS A 3 -34.15 -6.43 -15.11
N ARG A 4 -34.49 -5.13 -15.12
CA ARG A 4 -33.60 -4.04 -14.70
C ARG A 4 -33.27 -4.26 -13.21
N ARG A 5 -32.05 -4.69 -12.90
CA ARG A 5 -31.51 -4.53 -11.54
C ARG A 5 -31.46 -3.03 -11.31
N LYS A 6 -32.27 -2.52 -10.37
CA LYS A 6 -32.11 -1.17 -9.87
C LYS A 6 -30.92 -1.25 -8.95
N ASP A 7 -29.79 -0.75 -9.42
CA ASP A 7 -28.60 -0.60 -8.58
C ASP A 7 -29.00 0.33 -7.44
N VAL A 8 -29.02 -0.20 -6.22
CA VAL A 8 -29.27 0.58 -5.02
C VAL A 8 -28.13 1.57 -4.92
N HIS A 9 -28.39 2.82 -5.30
CA HIS A 9 -27.50 3.93 -5.03
C HIS A 9 -27.48 4.15 -3.51
N ILE A 10 -26.64 3.37 -2.81
CA ILE A 10 -26.20 3.73 -1.46
C ILE A 10 -25.53 5.08 -1.62
N GLY A 11 -26.20 6.14 -1.16
CA GLY A 11 -25.70 7.50 -1.24
C GLY A 11 -24.27 7.53 -0.70
N LYS A 12 -23.31 7.77 -1.59
CA LYS A 12 -21.90 7.96 -1.20
C LYS A 12 -21.83 9.30 -0.48
N ASN A 13 -22.11 9.31 0.82
CA ASN A 13 -21.96 10.50 1.63
C ASN A 13 -20.45 10.79 1.77
N PRO A 14 -19.92 11.89 1.21
CA PRO A 14 -18.50 12.21 1.24
C PRO A 14 -17.95 12.35 2.67
N ALA A 15 -18.79 12.76 3.64
CA ALA A 15 -18.43 12.86 5.05
C ALA A 15 -18.10 11.51 5.73
N ARG A 16 -18.38 10.37 5.05
CA ARG A 16 -17.97 9.04 5.52
C ARG A 16 -16.49 8.79 5.24
N TYR A 17 -15.95 9.32 4.14
CA TYR A 17 -14.53 9.16 3.77
C TYR A 17 -13.62 10.04 4.63
N GLU A 18 -14.07 11.25 4.97
CA GLU A 18 -13.32 12.18 5.84
C GLU A 18 -13.13 11.68 7.28
N ARG A 19 -13.96 10.73 7.74
CA ARG A 19 -13.85 10.12 9.07
C ARG A 19 -12.99 8.87 9.12
N HIS A 20 -12.40 8.46 8.00
CA HIS A 20 -11.59 7.25 7.97
C HIS A 20 -10.23 7.49 8.67
N PRO A 21 -9.84 6.63 9.64
CA PRO A 21 -8.72 6.89 10.55
C PRO A 21 -7.36 7.09 9.87
N ILE A 22 -7.13 6.49 8.70
CA ILE A 22 -5.90 6.66 7.92
C ILE A 22 -5.64 8.11 7.48
N PHE A 23 -6.68 8.90 7.19
CA PHE A 23 -6.50 10.27 6.68
C PHE A 23 -6.07 11.28 7.75
N ARG A 24 -6.12 10.91 9.04
CA ARG A 24 -5.66 11.76 10.16
C ARG A 24 -4.20 11.56 10.53
N GLN A 25 -3.48 10.63 9.92
CA GLN A 25 -2.07 10.44 10.26
C GLN A 25 -1.20 11.54 9.65
N HIS A 26 -0.64 12.40 10.51
CA HIS A 26 0.42 13.32 10.13
C HIS A 26 1.70 12.53 9.85
N LEU A 27 2.00 12.31 8.57
CA LEU A 27 3.24 11.67 8.14
C LEU A 27 4.47 12.53 8.49
N THR A 28 5.43 11.95 9.21
CA THR A 28 6.72 12.60 9.45
C THR A 28 7.53 12.71 8.15
N ARG A 29 8.50 13.63 8.10
CA ARG A 29 9.35 13.84 6.91
C ARG A 29 10.06 12.55 6.46
N GLY A 30 10.53 11.75 7.42
CA GLY A 30 11.16 10.45 7.14
C GLY A 30 10.16 9.43 6.56
N GLN A 31 8.93 9.39 7.06
CA GLN A 31 7.89 8.53 6.51
C GLN A 31 7.55 8.90 5.06
N LYS A 32 7.43 10.20 4.74
CA LYS A 32 7.20 10.67 3.36
C LYS A 32 8.32 10.27 2.40
N ALA A 33 9.58 10.34 2.85
CA ALA A 33 10.72 9.88 2.05
C ALA A 33 10.67 8.36 1.82
N ALA A 34 10.34 7.58 2.85
CA ALA A 34 10.20 6.14 2.75
C ALA A 34 9.01 5.70 1.87
N ASP A 35 7.88 6.41 1.85
CA ASP A 35 6.78 6.13 0.90
C ASP A 35 7.24 6.34 -0.54
N LYS A 36 7.99 7.42 -0.82
CA LYS A 36 8.54 7.68 -2.16
C LYS A 36 9.56 6.63 -2.58
N ILE A 37 10.48 6.26 -1.68
CA ILE A 37 11.50 5.24 -1.96
C ILE A 37 10.83 3.88 -2.20
N SER A 38 9.82 3.51 -1.41
CA SER A 38 9.13 2.23 -1.59
C SER A 38 8.31 2.15 -2.88
N THR A 39 7.71 3.25 -3.33
CA THR A 39 6.99 3.28 -4.61
C THR A 39 7.95 3.27 -5.80
N PHE A 40 9.10 3.93 -5.67
CA PHE A 40 10.12 3.95 -6.73
C PHE A 40 10.89 2.62 -6.82
N GLY A 41 11.34 2.07 -5.70
CA GLY A 41 12.10 0.83 -5.62
C GLY A 41 11.29 -0.43 -5.95
N GLY A 42 9.96 -0.36 -5.93
CA GLY A 42 9.07 -1.45 -6.33
C GLY A 42 8.67 -1.46 -7.81
N SER A 43 9.15 -0.50 -8.61
CA SER A 43 8.80 -0.40 -10.02
C SER A 43 9.68 -1.27 -10.91
N TRP A 44 9.07 -1.96 -11.88
CA TRP A 44 9.78 -2.67 -12.94
C TRP A 44 10.73 -1.77 -13.75
N THR A 45 10.40 -0.48 -13.89
CA THR A 45 11.24 0.50 -14.60
C THR A 45 12.52 0.84 -13.83
N PHE A 46 12.48 0.88 -12.50
CA PHE A 46 13.66 1.12 -11.67
C PHE A 46 14.67 -0.01 -11.81
N LEU A 47 14.17 -1.26 -11.77
CA LEU A 47 14.99 -2.45 -11.95
C LEU A 47 15.69 -2.44 -13.32
N ALA A 48 14.98 -2.12 -14.40
CA ALA A 48 15.54 -2.04 -15.74
C ALA A 48 16.64 -0.97 -15.86
N VAL A 49 16.43 0.23 -15.32
CA VAL A 49 17.43 1.31 -15.31
C VAL A 49 18.66 0.92 -14.49
N PHE A 50 18.47 0.25 -13.35
CA PHE A 50 19.57 -0.22 -12.50
C PHE A 50 20.45 -1.25 -13.23
N PHE A 51 19.84 -2.21 -13.94
CA PHE A 51 20.59 -3.17 -14.76
C PHE A 51 21.34 -2.52 -15.92
N ILE A 52 20.73 -1.54 -16.60
CA ILE A 52 21.41 -0.79 -17.68
C ILE A 52 22.61 -0.02 -17.12
N PHE A 53 22.45 0.64 -15.98
CA PHE A 53 23.55 1.33 -15.29
C PHE A 53 24.68 0.37 -14.92
N LEU A 54 24.35 -0.80 -14.37
CA LEU A 54 25.35 -1.82 -14.03
C LEU A 54 26.09 -2.33 -15.26
N ALA A 55 25.37 -2.63 -16.35
CA ALA A 55 25.96 -3.06 -17.62
C ALA A 55 26.87 -1.97 -18.22
N PHE A 56 26.47 -0.71 -18.13
CA PHE A 56 27.27 0.43 -18.58
C PHE A 56 28.54 0.60 -17.74
N TRP A 57 28.45 0.46 -16.41
CA TRP A 57 29.60 0.54 -15.52
C TRP A 57 30.61 -0.58 -15.76
N ILE A 58 30.13 -1.80 -15.97
CA ILE A 58 30.95 -2.95 -16.37
C ILE A 58 31.59 -2.70 -17.74
N GLY A 59 30.83 -2.16 -18.70
CA GLY A 59 31.33 -1.82 -20.03
C GLY A 59 32.45 -0.77 -20.00
N ILE A 60 32.29 0.30 -19.22
CA ILE A 60 33.34 1.32 -19.04
C ILE A 60 34.57 0.72 -18.37
N ASN A 61 34.42 -0.01 -17.26
CA ASN A 61 35.57 -0.61 -16.57
C ASN A 61 36.30 -1.62 -17.47
N SER A 62 35.57 -2.44 -18.23
CA SER A 62 36.16 -3.39 -19.16
C SER A 62 36.87 -2.72 -20.34
N TRP A 63 36.42 -1.53 -20.78
CA TRP A 63 37.10 -0.75 -21.82
C TRP A 63 38.35 -0.04 -21.27
N TYR A 64 38.28 0.47 -20.04
CA TYR A 64 39.40 1.15 -19.37
C TYR A 64 40.51 0.19 -18.90
N LEU A 65 40.19 -1.10 -18.72
CA LEU A 65 41.14 -2.17 -18.42
C LEU A 65 42.31 -2.25 -19.44
N LEU A 66 42.12 -1.70 -20.65
CA LEU A 66 43.13 -1.66 -21.71
C LEU A 66 44.14 -0.51 -21.55
N SER A 67 43.90 0.48 -20.70
CA SER A 67 44.72 1.70 -20.60
C SER A 67 45.23 2.04 -19.20
N ASP A 68 44.55 1.63 -18.12
CA ASP A 68 45.03 1.70 -16.74
C ASP A 68 44.16 0.83 -15.81
N TYR A 69 44.73 0.27 -14.74
CA TYR A 69 44.11 -0.73 -13.83
C TYR A 69 43.01 -0.15 -12.91
N PHE A 70 42.01 0.54 -13.47
CA PHE A 70 40.86 0.97 -12.68
C PHE A 70 39.87 -0.21 -12.53
N ASP A 71 39.80 -0.75 -11.31
CA ASP A 71 39.02 -1.92 -10.83
C ASP A 71 39.22 -3.25 -11.61
N PRO A 72 40.38 -3.92 -11.44
CA PRO A 72 40.65 -5.22 -12.07
C PRO A 72 39.68 -6.31 -11.62
N TYR A 73 39.44 -7.27 -12.51
CA TYR A 73 38.60 -8.43 -12.21
C TYR A 73 39.14 -9.16 -10.97
N PRO A 74 38.34 -9.34 -9.88
CA PRO A 74 36.87 -9.35 -9.82
C PRO A 74 36.25 -8.09 -9.17
N PHE A 75 36.20 -6.97 -9.90
CA PHE A 75 35.46 -5.72 -9.59
C PHE A 75 35.17 -5.45 -8.09
N ILE A 76 36.23 -5.21 -7.30
CA ILE A 76 36.13 -5.17 -5.84
C ILE A 76 35.24 -4.01 -5.36
N LEU A 77 35.27 -2.88 -6.06
CA LEU A 77 34.49 -1.70 -5.72
C LEU A 77 33.01 -1.90 -6.02
N LEU A 78 32.69 -2.49 -7.19
CA LEU A 78 31.32 -2.82 -7.56
C LEU A 78 30.71 -3.81 -6.57
N ASN A 79 31.48 -4.83 -6.17
CA ASN A 79 31.04 -5.84 -5.21
C ASN A 79 30.77 -5.23 -3.83
N LEU A 80 31.62 -4.30 -3.39
CA LEU A 80 31.43 -3.57 -2.13
C LEU A 80 30.14 -2.73 -2.14
N ILE A 81 29.92 -1.97 -3.22
CA ILE A 81 28.73 -1.11 -3.36
C ILE A 81 27.46 -1.96 -3.38
N LEU A 82 27.44 -3.05 -4.16
CA LEU A 82 26.29 -3.95 -4.24
C LEU A 82 25.98 -4.61 -2.89
N SER A 83 27.01 -5.03 -2.15
CA SER A 83 26.83 -5.62 -0.81
C SER A 83 26.23 -4.63 0.18
N CYS A 84 26.72 -3.38 0.18
CA CYS A 84 26.16 -2.31 1.01
C CYS A 84 24.70 -2.00 0.63
N LEU A 85 24.41 -1.93 -0.68
CA LEU A 85 23.06 -1.70 -1.19
C LEU A 85 22.10 -2.80 -0.72
N ALA A 86 22.51 -4.07 -0.85
CA ALA A 86 21.73 -5.23 -0.42
C ALA A 86 21.49 -5.24 1.10
N ALA A 87 22.49 -4.87 1.90
CA ALA A 87 22.35 -4.79 3.35
C ALA A 87 21.29 -3.76 3.80
N VAL A 88 21.19 -2.63 3.10
CA VAL A 88 20.19 -1.59 3.39
C VAL A 88 18.80 -1.92 2.83
N GLN A 89 18.70 -2.78 1.81
CA GLN A 89 17.42 -3.16 1.20
C GLN A 89 16.48 -3.86 2.18
N ALA A 90 16.95 -4.86 2.93
CA ALA A 90 16.08 -5.66 3.80
C ALA A 90 15.37 -4.83 4.90
N PRO A 91 16.05 -3.91 5.63
CA PRO A 91 15.39 -3.01 6.58
C PRO A 91 14.41 -2.05 5.93
N VAL A 92 14.72 -1.49 4.75
CA VAL A 92 13.83 -0.57 4.04
C VAL A 92 12.56 -1.28 3.60
N ILE A 93 12.68 -2.50 3.07
CA ILE A 93 11.56 -3.36 2.71
C ILE A 93 10.73 -3.67 3.96
N LEU A 94 11.38 -4.08 5.06
CA LEU A 94 10.70 -4.40 6.33
C LEU A 94 9.97 -3.18 6.92
N MET A 95 10.56 -1.99 6.86
CA MET A 95 9.91 -0.76 7.31
C MET A 95 8.70 -0.41 6.44
N SER A 96 8.80 -0.60 5.11
CA SER A 96 7.67 -0.39 4.20
C SER A 96 6.56 -1.40 4.46
N GLN A 97 6.90 -2.67 4.68
CA GLN A 97 5.96 -3.74 5.01
C GLN A 97 5.27 -3.49 6.36
N ASN A 98 6.02 -3.18 7.42
CA ASN A 98 5.46 -2.89 8.74
C ASN A 98 4.45 -1.73 8.69
N ARG A 99 4.73 -0.72 7.85
CA ARG A 99 3.81 0.40 7.63
C ARG A 99 2.57 0.01 6.82
N GLN A 100 2.72 -0.83 5.80
CA GLN A 100 1.56 -1.35 5.05
C GLN A 100 0.66 -2.19 5.96
N ALA A 101 1.25 -3.10 6.74
CA ALA A 101 0.52 -3.94 7.69
C ALA A 101 -0.24 -3.12 8.76
N GLU A 102 0.35 -2.03 9.27
CA GLU A 102 -0.35 -1.17 10.23
C GLU A 102 -1.55 -0.44 9.59
N ARG A 103 -1.42 0.00 8.33
CA ARG A 103 -2.55 0.58 7.58
C ARG A 103 -3.66 -0.45 7.37
N ASP A 104 -3.31 -1.64 6.88
CA ASP A 104 -4.25 -2.73 6.66
C ASP A 104 -4.98 -3.13 7.96
N ARG A 105 -4.27 -3.12 9.10
CA ARG A 105 -4.83 -3.40 10.41
C ARG A 105 -5.84 -2.34 10.86
N ILE A 106 -5.55 -1.07 10.63
CA ILE A 106 -6.46 0.04 10.95
C ILE A 106 -7.72 -0.05 10.10
N ASP A 107 -7.58 -0.34 8.80
CA ASP A 107 -8.68 -0.47 7.85
C ASP A 107 -9.57 -1.64 8.24
N ALA A 108 -9.00 -2.81 8.52
CA ALA A 108 -9.73 -3.97 8.97
C ALA A 108 -10.51 -3.71 10.28
N LYS A 109 -9.91 -3.00 11.25
CA LYS A 109 -10.59 -2.60 12.49
C LYS A 109 -11.75 -1.64 12.24
N TYR A 110 -11.58 -0.70 11.31
CA TYR A 110 -12.61 0.27 10.96
C TYR A 110 -13.80 -0.40 10.27
N ASP A 111 -13.53 -1.25 9.27
CA ASP A 111 -14.54 -2.02 8.55
C ASP A 111 -15.32 -2.94 9.49
N HIS A 112 -14.63 -3.62 10.41
CA HIS A 112 -15.28 -4.44 11.43
C HIS A 112 -16.24 -3.62 12.32
N GLN A 113 -15.84 -2.42 12.74
CA GLN A 113 -16.70 -1.54 13.54
C GLN A 113 -17.92 -1.05 12.76
N ILE A 114 -17.75 -0.71 11.49
CA ILE A 114 -18.86 -0.33 10.60
C ILE A 114 -19.84 -1.49 10.44
N ASN A 115 -19.35 -2.69 10.16
CA ASN A 115 -20.20 -3.86 9.98
C ASN A 115 -21.02 -4.16 11.24
N ARG A 116 -20.39 -4.11 12.41
CA ARG A 116 -21.06 -4.25 13.72
C ARG A 116 -22.10 -3.16 14.00
N LYS A 117 -21.91 -1.96 13.46
CA LYS A 117 -22.88 -0.87 13.59
C LYS A 117 -24.06 -1.09 12.64
N ALA A 118 -23.79 -1.45 11.40
CA ALA A 118 -24.81 -1.78 10.40
C ALA A 118 -25.69 -2.95 10.85
N GLU A 119 -25.09 -4.00 11.42
CA GLU A 119 -25.83 -5.15 11.96
C GLU A 119 -26.82 -4.72 13.05
N ARG A 120 -26.39 -3.88 13.99
CA ARG A 120 -27.27 -3.34 15.05
C ARG A 120 -28.38 -2.46 14.49
N GLU A 121 -28.08 -1.62 13.51
CA GLU A 121 -29.09 -0.78 12.85
C GLU A 121 -30.12 -1.63 12.10
N ILE A 122 -29.70 -2.71 11.43
CA ILE A 122 -30.61 -3.66 10.78
C ILE A 122 -31.49 -4.37 11.81
N GLN A 123 -30.92 -4.88 12.91
CA GLN A 123 -31.70 -5.50 13.99
C GLN A 123 -32.71 -4.54 14.60
N TYR A 124 -32.33 -3.28 14.78
CA TYR A 124 -33.22 -2.23 15.26
C TYR A 124 -34.38 -1.99 14.28
N LEU A 125 -34.09 -1.86 12.99
CA LEU A 125 -35.12 -1.72 11.95
C LEU A 125 -36.06 -2.93 11.89
N HIS A 126 -35.53 -4.15 12.04
CA HIS A 126 -36.32 -5.37 12.07
C HIS A 126 -37.34 -5.36 13.23
N LYS A 127 -36.87 -5.04 14.45
CA LYS A 127 -37.75 -4.90 15.62
C LYS A 127 -38.86 -3.86 15.41
N ARG A 128 -38.52 -2.71 14.81
CA ARG A 128 -39.51 -1.66 14.50
C ARG A 128 -40.54 -2.12 13.46
N PHE A 129 -40.13 -2.95 12.50
CA PHE A 129 -41.02 -3.57 11.52
C PHE A 129 -41.98 -4.56 12.19
N ASP A 130 -41.47 -5.44 13.05
CA ASP A 130 -42.27 -6.41 13.80
C ASP A 130 -43.29 -5.71 14.72
N ASP A 131 -42.88 -4.62 15.38
CA ASP A 131 -43.76 -3.81 16.22
C ASP A 131 -44.89 -3.18 15.40
N LEU A 132 -44.57 -2.62 14.23
CA LEU A 132 -45.55 -2.03 13.32
C LEU A 132 -46.56 -3.07 12.82
N GLU A 133 -46.09 -4.26 12.43
CA GLU A 133 -46.96 -5.37 12.01
C GLU A 133 -47.93 -5.77 13.12
N LYS A 134 -47.44 -5.89 14.37
CA LYS A 134 -48.29 -6.20 15.53
C LYS A 134 -49.34 -5.12 15.80
N THR A 135 -48.98 -3.83 15.65
CA THR A 135 -49.93 -2.73 15.83
C THR A 135 -51.01 -2.74 14.75
N LEU A 136 -50.65 -2.99 13.49
CA LEU A 136 -51.60 -3.10 12.39
C LEU A 136 -52.55 -4.30 12.54
N ARG A 137 -52.06 -5.45 13.03
CA ARG A 137 -52.87 -6.66 13.22
C ARG A 137 -53.89 -6.56 14.37
N LYS A 138 -53.72 -5.60 15.29
CA LYS A 138 -54.63 -5.36 16.42
C LYS A 138 -55.78 -4.40 16.11
N LYS A 139 -55.81 -3.82 14.90
CA LYS A 139 -56.81 -2.86 14.44
C LYS A 139 -57.72 -3.53 13.41
#